data_AF-W9YQ14-F1
#
_entry.id   AF-W9YQ14-F1
#
_cell.length_a   1.000
_cell.length_b   1.000
_cell.length_c   1.000
_cell.angle_alpha   90.00
_cell.angle_beta   90.00
_cell.angle_gamma   90.00
#
_symmetry.space_group_name_H-M   'P 1'
#
loop_
_entity.id
_entity.type
_entity.pdbx_description
1 polymer ?
#
loop_
_entity_poly.entity_id
_entity_poly.type
_entity_poly.pdbx_seq_one_letter_code
_entity_poly.pdbx_strand_id
1 'polypeptide(L)'
;MDKHKAIQTIQEALEQSPASDNSSEEEFTTVLKWLGDISMTVLQGAVHSKGLTKVEGETLARFLEFWDVNSIKDQVIPLIEQSSTSCKLGFVNWLLAPIDEPTTTAVQKRRSRDGDGAPPQPQPAKLSLETKQHLTKPLLSNIWSDFRLKAPPWPKAPPSTYRSVKSISHWSVTENQEDRSSRFVNGGDLRQLINHTVSAGAVSESEIKDRLSKAVRTADKETYVHALLPFVEEILAQKVSCYNNKHGGEIDTETGELSQQSMEFVTHLLLNDLKTCVGKEPRGQVKWSQPRRGCGCRDCLGVDAFLASPTESVGRFPCAKPRRQHLHQQFNRSPNTPYTIETTHNSNPHVWQITKKNKQLERQAVWRKDRDEARSWLAWLQNAVRNPNRPLRDYLGTMADAILAADYDRVAQEHEAALARLDATVGGDEERRQDLDAPVGGDEEPRQDGLSLSSPRRPLVPSTSTSNVPSGGERSGSKRPADAGGDARAKKSRTGSSKRGESESEFTMTENGAVEVIDLT
;
A
#
# COMPACT_ATOMS: atom_id res chain seq x y z
N MET A 1 -1.17 28.73 -16.63
CA MET A 1 -2.39 28.21 -16.00
C MET A 1 -2.06 26.78 -15.59
N ASP A 2 -2.32 26.39 -14.34
CA ASP A 2 -2.18 24.99 -13.90
C ASP A 2 -2.98 24.09 -14.86
N LYS A 3 -2.43 22.94 -15.27
CA LYS A 3 -3.10 22.00 -16.20
C LYS A 3 -4.48 21.62 -15.68
N HIS A 4 -4.55 21.30 -14.39
CA HIS A 4 -5.80 20.97 -13.72
C HIS A 4 -6.77 22.15 -13.76
N LYS A 5 -6.28 23.37 -13.49
CA LYS A 5 -7.09 24.59 -13.57
C LYS A 5 -7.57 24.89 -14.99
N ALA A 6 -6.78 24.58 -16.01
CA ALA A 6 -7.18 24.76 -17.40
C ALA A 6 -8.35 23.84 -17.76
N ILE A 7 -8.22 22.57 -17.41
CA ILE A 7 -9.26 21.57 -17.59
C ILE A 7 -10.51 21.96 -16.78
N GLN A 8 -10.35 22.38 -15.53
CA GLN A 8 -11.46 22.84 -14.68
C GLN A 8 -12.14 24.11 -15.21
N THR A 9 -11.39 25.06 -15.78
CA THR A 9 -11.97 26.27 -16.39
C THR A 9 -12.80 25.94 -17.61
N ILE A 10 -12.38 24.96 -18.41
CA ILE A 10 -13.17 24.45 -19.54
C ILE A 10 -14.45 23.79 -19.02
N GLN A 11 -14.36 23.00 -17.93
CA GLN A 11 -15.53 22.39 -17.29
C GLN A 11 -16.53 23.45 -16.80
N GLU A 12 -16.06 24.44 -16.05
CA GLU A 12 -16.90 25.52 -15.52
C GLU A 12 -17.54 26.34 -16.65
N ALA A 13 -16.82 26.59 -17.74
CA ALA A 13 -17.36 27.30 -18.91
C ALA A 13 -18.47 26.49 -19.61
N LEU A 14 -18.33 25.17 -19.71
CA LEU A 14 -19.34 24.27 -20.26
C LEU A 14 -20.59 24.22 -19.38
N GLU A 15 -20.42 24.09 -18.05
CA GLU A 15 -21.53 24.04 -17.09
C GLU A 15 -22.28 25.38 -16.97
N GLN A 16 -21.58 26.51 -17.15
CA GLN A 16 -22.16 27.84 -17.03
C GLN A 16 -22.75 28.37 -18.34
N SER A 17 -22.51 27.72 -19.48
CA SER A 17 -23.03 28.15 -20.79
C SER A 17 -24.57 28.07 -20.76
N PRO A 18 -25.29 29.22 -20.72
CA PRO A 18 -26.74 29.18 -20.70
C PRO A 18 -27.22 28.67 -22.05
N ALA A 19 -28.03 27.62 -22.05
CA ALA A 19 -28.88 27.30 -23.19
C ALA A 19 -29.84 28.48 -23.38
N SER A 20 -29.39 29.52 -24.08
CA SER A 20 -30.23 30.68 -24.36
C SER A 20 -31.28 30.24 -25.37
N ASP A 21 -32.56 30.51 -25.07
CA ASP A 21 -33.70 30.08 -25.90
C ASP A 21 -33.68 30.62 -27.35
N ASN A 22 -32.70 31.46 -27.72
CA ASN A 22 -32.58 32.09 -29.03
C ASN A 22 -31.27 31.81 -29.76
N SER A 23 -30.30 31.10 -29.19
CA SER A 23 -29.09 30.71 -29.94
C SER A 23 -29.42 29.55 -30.86
N SER A 24 -29.08 29.64 -32.14
CA SER A 24 -29.36 28.57 -33.09
C SER A 24 -28.62 27.29 -32.65
N GLU A 25 -29.26 26.13 -32.82
CA GLU A 25 -28.65 24.81 -32.59
C GLU A 25 -27.28 24.67 -33.29
N GLU A 26 -27.12 25.38 -34.42
CA GLU A 26 -25.88 25.47 -35.19
C GLU A 26 -24.75 26.22 -34.45
N GLU A 27 -25.05 27.31 -33.75
CA GLU A 27 -24.06 28.03 -32.91
C GLU A 27 -23.59 27.16 -31.74
N PHE A 28 -24.53 26.46 -31.08
CA PHE A 28 -24.19 25.57 -29.98
C PHE A 28 -23.32 24.39 -30.44
N THR A 29 -23.66 23.78 -31.59
CA THR A 29 -22.87 22.71 -32.19
C THR A 29 -21.46 23.18 -32.58
N THR A 30 -21.35 24.42 -33.09
CA THR A 30 -20.07 25.04 -33.43
C THR A 30 -19.20 25.28 -32.19
N VAL A 31 -19.79 25.75 -31.09
CA VAL A 31 -19.08 25.94 -29.81
C VAL A 31 -18.62 24.60 -29.23
N LEU A 32 -19.47 23.57 -29.24
CA LEU A 32 -19.09 22.23 -28.79
C LEU A 32 -17.94 21.64 -29.62
N LYS A 33 -17.98 21.81 -30.95
CA LYS A 33 -16.89 21.38 -31.83
C LYS A 33 -15.59 22.12 -31.52
N TRP A 34 -15.64 23.44 -31.38
CA TRP A 34 -14.47 24.24 -31.03
C TRP A 34 -13.89 23.86 -29.67
N LEU A 35 -14.74 23.61 -28.67
CA LEU A 35 -14.33 23.11 -27.37
C LEU A 35 -13.72 21.70 -27.46
N GLY A 36 -14.26 20.84 -28.34
CA GLY A 36 -13.68 19.54 -28.66
C GLY A 36 -12.27 19.67 -29.21
N ASP A 37 -12.06 20.52 -30.21
CA ASP A 37 -10.76 20.75 -30.85
C ASP A 37 -9.71 21.32 -29.88
N ILE A 38 -10.11 22.27 -29.03
CA ILE A 38 -9.23 22.82 -27.98
C ILE A 38 -8.91 21.74 -26.96
N SER A 39 -9.91 20.99 -26.50
CA SER A 39 -9.72 19.91 -25.54
C SER A 39 -8.77 18.85 -26.09
N MET A 40 -8.91 18.46 -27.37
CA MET A 40 -7.98 17.56 -28.04
C MET A 40 -6.56 18.10 -28.10
N THR A 41 -6.39 19.39 -28.42
CA THR A 41 -5.06 20.02 -28.50
C THR A 41 -4.38 20.03 -27.13
N VAL A 42 -5.14 20.39 -26.08
CA VAL A 42 -4.66 20.39 -24.69
C VAL A 42 -4.34 18.97 -24.23
N LEU A 43 -5.22 18.01 -24.54
CA LEU A 43 -5.04 16.58 -24.28
C LEU A 43 -3.76 16.05 -24.92
N GLN A 44 -3.56 16.29 -26.22
CA GLN A 44 -2.37 15.89 -26.92
C GLN A 44 -1.13 16.51 -26.26
N GLY A 45 -1.13 17.81 -25.97
CA GLY A 45 -0.02 18.45 -25.27
C GLY A 45 0.26 17.82 -23.89
N ALA A 46 -0.79 17.49 -23.15
CA ALA A 46 -0.68 16.89 -21.83
C ALA A 46 -0.14 15.44 -21.89
N VAL A 47 -0.66 14.61 -22.80
CA VAL A 47 -0.20 13.23 -23.05
C VAL A 47 1.26 13.21 -23.52
N HIS A 48 1.66 14.11 -24.42
CA HIS A 48 3.06 14.19 -24.88
C HIS A 48 4.01 14.64 -23.76
N SER A 49 3.54 15.47 -22.82
CA SER A 49 4.30 15.79 -21.60
C SER A 49 4.37 14.60 -20.62
N LYS A 50 3.73 13.47 -20.96
CA LYS A 50 3.48 12.25 -20.18
C LYS A 50 2.73 12.47 -18.86
N GLY A 51 2.44 13.72 -18.52
CA GLY A 51 2.17 14.27 -17.18
C GLY A 51 0.82 13.96 -16.55
N LEU A 52 -0.03 13.14 -17.16
CA LEU A 52 -1.41 13.02 -16.70
C LEU A 52 -1.50 12.21 -15.41
N THR A 53 -2.16 12.81 -14.43
CA THR A 53 -2.53 12.25 -13.13
C THR A 53 -3.84 11.49 -13.22
N LYS A 54 -4.17 10.75 -12.17
CA LYS A 54 -5.46 10.07 -12.02
C LYS A 54 -6.64 11.02 -12.14
N VAL A 55 -6.60 12.15 -11.41
CA VAL A 55 -7.68 13.15 -11.37
C VAL A 55 -7.90 13.77 -12.75
N GLU A 56 -6.84 14.01 -13.51
CA GLU A 56 -6.96 14.48 -14.89
C GLU A 56 -7.63 13.40 -15.76
N GLY A 57 -7.29 12.11 -15.60
CA GLY A 57 -8.00 11.01 -16.26
C GLY A 57 -9.51 10.99 -15.98
N GLU A 58 -9.90 11.11 -14.70
CA GLU A 58 -11.32 11.20 -14.29
C GLU A 58 -12.01 12.41 -14.92
N THR A 59 -11.33 13.56 -14.93
CA THR A 59 -11.88 14.80 -15.48
C THR A 59 -12.06 14.69 -17.00
N LEU A 60 -11.14 14.01 -17.69
CA LEU A 60 -11.26 13.74 -19.12
C LEU A 60 -12.45 12.84 -19.44
N ALA A 61 -12.70 11.84 -18.61
CA ALA A 61 -13.85 10.96 -18.79
C ALA A 61 -15.18 11.72 -18.66
N ARG A 62 -15.26 12.74 -17.80
CA ARG A 62 -16.44 13.64 -17.68
C ARG A 62 -16.80 14.35 -18.96
N PHE A 63 -15.81 14.78 -19.73
CA PHE A 63 -16.07 15.49 -20.98
C PHE A 63 -16.63 14.58 -22.08
N LEU A 64 -16.48 13.26 -21.96
CA LEU A 64 -16.93 12.34 -23.00
C LEU A 64 -18.46 12.32 -23.15
N GLU A 65 -19.21 12.78 -22.15
CA GLU A 65 -20.67 12.90 -22.26
C GLU A 65 -21.10 13.86 -23.39
N PHE A 66 -20.20 14.74 -23.84
CA PHE A 66 -20.46 15.69 -24.92
C PHE A 66 -19.96 15.22 -26.30
N TRP A 67 -19.37 14.03 -26.39
CA TRP A 67 -18.67 13.56 -27.58
C TRP A 67 -19.40 12.38 -28.21
N ASP A 68 -19.35 12.30 -29.54
CA ASP A 68 -19.87 11.14 -30.22
C ASP A 68 -18.94 9.92 -30.03
N VAL A 69 -19.54 8.73 -30.05
CA VAL A 69 -18.85 7.46 -29.81
C VAL A 69 -17.64 7.26 -30.73
N ASN A 70 -17.71 7.71 -31.98
CA ASN A 70 -16.63 7.52 -32.94
C ASN A 70 -15.47 8.45 -32.61
N SER A 71 -15.73 9.72 -32.27
CA SER A 71 -14.67 10.64 -31.82
C SER A 71 -13.97 10.14 -30.56
N ILE A 72 -14.71 9.58 -29.59
CA ILE A 72 -14.10 8.98 -28.40
C ILE A 72 -13.17 7.83 -28.80
N LYS A 73 -13.69 6.90 -29.60
CA LYS A 73 -12.97 5.70 -30.03
C LYS A 73 -11.72 6.03 -30.85
N ASP A 74 -11.84 6.93 -31.82
CA ASP A 74 -10.82 7.15 -32.83
C ASP A 74 -9.79 8.21 -32.40
N GLN A 75 -10.15 9.11 -31.48
CA GLN A 75 -9.28 10.23 -31.08
C GLN A 75 -8.88 10.17 -29.61
N VAL A 76 -9.81 9.89 -28.69
CA VAL A 76 -9.52 9.97 -27.25
C VAL A 76 -8.85 8.70 -26.74
N ILE A 77 -9.39 7.52 -27.05
CA ILE A 77 -8.85 6.23 -26.57
C ILE A 77 -7.36 6.07 -26.92
N PRO A 78 -6.88 6.32 -28.16
CA PRO A 78 -5.46 6.19 -28.49
C PRO A 78 -4.54 7.14 -27.71
N LEU A 79 -5.06 8.30 -27.29
CA LEU A 79 -4.30 9.23 -26.45
C LEU A 79 -4.23 8.76 -24.99
N ILE A 80 -5.33 8.24 -24.46
CA ILE A 80 -5.37 7.66 -23.11
C ILE A 80 -4.49 6.41 -23.04
N GLU A 81 -4.43 5.59 -24.08
CA GLU A 81 -3.53 4.44 -24.17
C GLU A 81 -2.04 4.81 -24.01
N GLN A 82 -1.67 6.02 -24.40
CA GLN A 82 -0.30 6.53 -24.27
C GLN A 82 0.00 7.19 -22.91
N SER A 83 -1.02 7.35 -22.07
CA SER A 83 -0.91 7.99 -20.76
C SER A 83 -0.40 7.04 -19.66
N SER A 84 -0.25 7.55 -18.44
CA SER A 84 0.16 6.76 -17.26
C SER A 84 -0.94 5.77 -16.84
N THR A 85 -0.56 4.68 -16.17
CA THR A 85 -1.53 3.69 -15.64
C THR A 85 -2.56 4.34 -14.70
N SER A 86 -2.14 5.30 -13.86
CA SER A 86 -3.04 6.01 -12.97
C SER A 86 -4.04 6.90 -13.72
N CYS A 87 -3.63 7.58 -14.80
CA CYS A 87 -4.54 8.33 -15.66
C CYS A 87 -5.55 7.42 -16.36
N LYS A 88 -5.09 6.31 -16.96
CA LYS A 88 -5.96 5.30 -17.57
C LYS A 88 -7.01 4.78 -16.58
N LEU A 89 -6.58 4.52 -15.35
CA LEU A 89 -7.47 4.04 -14.28
C LEU A 89 -8.50 5.07 -13.88
N GLY A 90 -8.09 6.32 -13.63
CA GLY A 90 -9.03 7.40 -13.33
C GLY A 90 -10.07 7.57 -14.44
N PHE A 91 -9.63 7.49 -15.70
CA PHE A 91 -10.50 7.57 -16.87
C PHE A 91 -11.51 6.42 -16.92
N VAL A 92 -11.04 5.17 -16.82
CA VAL A 92 -11.90 3.98 -16.91
C VAL A 92 -12.86 3.87 -15.73
N ASN A 93 -12.36 4.07 -14.50
CA ASN A 93 -13.17 3.99 -13.29
C ASN A 93 -14.29 5.03 -13.29
N TRP A 94 -14.01 6.25 -13.77
CA TRP A 94 -15.06 7.25 -13.88
C TRP A 94 -16.06 6.90 -14.99
N LEU A 95 -15.58 6.49 -16.17
CA LEU A 95 -16.47 6.21 -17.30
C LEU A 95 -17.43 5.04 -17.03
N LEU A 96 -16.94 4.02 -16.32
CA LEU A 96 -17.70 2.83 -15.91
C LEU A 96 -18.32 2.93 -14.53
N ALA A 97 -18.11 4.02 -13.79
CA ALA A 97 -18.84 4.25 -12.56
C ALA A 97 -20.33 4.13 -12.86
N PRO A 98 -21.11 3.47 -11.99
CA PRO A 98 -22.56 3.54 -12.07
C PRO A 98 -22.91 5.02 -12.21
N ILE A 99 -23.70 5.36 -13.23
CA ILE A 99 -24.36 6.65 -13.21
C ILE A 99 -25.31 6.51 -12.05
N ASP A 100 -24.88 6.90 -10.85
CA ASP A 100 -25.80 7.11 -9.74
C ASP A 100 -26.91 7.95 -10.36
N GLU A 101 -28.11 7.39 -10.45
CA GLU A 101 -29.28 8.15 -10.89
C GLU A 101 -29.18 9.46 -10.11
N PRO A 102 -29.00 10.60 -10.80
CA PRO A 102 -28.65 11.82 -10.12
C PRO A 102 -29.68 11.97 -9.03
N THR A 103 -29.23 11.90 -7.78
CA THR A 103 -30.04 12.18 -6.60
C THR A 103 -30.61 13.52 -6.95
N THR A 104 -31.87 13.52 -7.37
CA THR A 104 -32.38 14.55 -8.27
C THR A 104 -32.29 15.81 -7.45
N THR A 105 -31.23 16.57 -7.69
CA THR A 105 -30.77 17.54 -6.71
C THR A 105 -31.93 18.49 -6.60
N ALA A 106 -32.25 18.92 -5.38
CA ALA A 106 -33.41 19.78 -5.11
C ALA A 106 -33.51 21.01 -6.06
N VAL A 107 -32.43 21.33 -6.78
CA VAL A 107 -32.35 22.25 -7.92
C VAL A 107 -33.29 21.88 -9.09
N GLN A 108 -33.35 20.63 -9.55
CA GLN A 108 -34.22 20.25 -10.68
C GLN A 108 -35.69 20.15 -10.23
N LYS A 109 -35.93 19.68 -9.00
CA LYS A 109 -37.26 19.66 -8.38
C LYS A 109 -37.80 21.06 -8.06
N ARG A 110 -36.93 22.08 -7.92
CA ARG A 110 -37.34 23.48 -7.77
C ARG A 110 -37.79 24.12 -9.09
N ARG A 111 -37.25 23.69 -10.24
CA ARG A 111 -37.69 24.21 -11.55
C ARG A 111 -39.04 23.66 -12.00
N SER A 112 -39.44 22.46 -11.58
CA SER A 112 -40.78 21.92 -11.90
C SER A 112 -41.93 22.52 -11.06
N ARG A 113 -41.66 23.44 -10.13
CA ARG A 113 -42.72 24.03 -9.29
C ARG A 113 -43.33 25.31 -9.89
N ASP A 114 -42.64 25.93 -10.84
CA ASP A 114 -43.18 27.02 -11.64
C ASP A 114 -43.74 26.40 -12.92
N GLY A 115 -45.07 26.36 -13.02
CA GLY A 115 -45.83 25.64 -14.06
C GLY A 115 -45.75 26.22 -15.47
N ASP A 116 -44.57 26.65 -15.91
CA ASP A 116 -44.35 27.00 -17.31
C ASP A 116 -44.08 25.73 -18.12
N GLY A 117 -44.97 25.46 -19.07
CA GLY A 117 -44.95 24.31 -19.99
C GLY A 117 -43.82 24.36 -21.02
N ALA A 118 -42.59 24.66 -20.59
CA ALA A 118 -41.43 24.59 -21.45
C ALA A 118 -41.23 23.13 -21.91
N PRO A 119 -41.08 22.88 -23.22
CA PRO A 119 -40.84 21.55 -23.73
C PRO A 119 -39.55 20.98 -23.12
N PRO A 120 -39.51 19.68 -22.80
CA PRO A 120 -38.34 19.05 -22.22
C PRO A 120 -37.14 19.28 -23.13
N GLN A 121 -36.12 19.97 -22.62
CA GLN A 121 -34.88 20.17 -23.37
C GLN A 121 -34.28 18.80 -23.73
N PRO A 122 -33.79 18.62 -24.96
CA PRO A 122 -33.12 17.41 -25.38
C PRO A 122 -31.88 17.21 -24.50
N GLN A 123 -31.92 16.21 -23.62
CA GLN A 123 -30.73 15.79 -22.89
C GLN A 123 -29.79 15.09 -23.87
N PRO A 124 -28.48 15.39 -23.85
CA PRO A 124 -27.52 14.65 -24.66
C PRO A 124 -27.68 13.16 -24.38
N ALA A 125 -27.71 12.35 -25.45
CA ALA A 125 -27.89 10.92 -25.34
C ALA A 125 -26.74 10.32 -24.51
N LYS A 126 -27.03 10.00 -23.24
CA LYS A 126 -26.05 9.39 -22.35
C LYS A 126 -25.55 8.08 -22.97
N LEU A 127 -24.23 7.92 -23.02
CA LEU A 127 -23.60 6.68 -23.46
C LEU A 127 -24.15 5.50 -22.66
N SER A 128 -24.66 4.49 -23.36
CA SER A 128 -25.14 3.26 -22.73
C SER A 128 -24.00 2.55 -22.00
N LEU A 129 -24.32 1.78 -20.95
CA LEU A 129 -23.31 1.01 -20.22
C LEU A 129 -22.57 0.03 -21.13
N GLU A 130 -23.27 -0.63 -22.06
CA GLU A 130 -22.66 -1.53 -23.04
C GLU A 130 -21.67 -0.79 -23.95
N THR A 131 -22.03 0.41 -24.42
CA THR A 131 -21.14 1.25 -25.22
C THR A 131 -19.90 1.65 -24.41
N LYS A 132 -20.07 2.05 -23.14
CA LYS A 132 -18.95 2.38 -22.24
C LYS A 132 -18.03 1.17 -22.01
N GLN A 133 -18.58 -0.01 -21.78
CA GLN A 133 -17.81 -1.26 -21.64
C GLN A 133 -17.06 -1.60 -22.93
N HIS A 134 -17.71 -1.48 -24.09
CA HIS A 134 -17.06 -1.72 -25.38
C HIS A 134 -15.91 -0.74 -25.65
N LEU A 135 -16.08 0.55 -25.33
CA LEU A 135 -15.04 1.58 -25.49
C LEU A 135 -13.85 1.38 -24.54
N THR A 136 -14.10 0.92 -23.31
CA THR A 136 -13.06 0.76 -22.27
C THR A 136 -12.36 -0.59 -22.30
N LYS A 137 -12.93 -1.61 -22.95
CA LYS A 137 -12.33 -2.95 -23.03
C LYS A 137 -10.88 -2.97 -23.56
N PRO A 138 -10.51 -2.23 -24.63
CA PRO A 138 -9.12 -2.15 -25.07
C PRO A 138 -8.20 -1.49 -24.02
N LEU A 139 -8.68 -0.43 -23.35
CA LEU A 139 -7.95 0.25 -22.29
C LEU A 139 -7.71 -0.67 -21.09
N LEU A 140 -8.71 -1.43 -20.68
CA LEU A 140 -8.61 -2.41 -19.59
C LEU A 140 -7.54 -3.47 -19.93
N SER A 141 -7.60 -4.06 -21.14
CA SER A 141 -6.60 -5.02 -21.60
C SER A 141 -5.19 -4.40 -21.61
N ASN A 142 -5.07 -3.15 -22.07
CA ASN A 142 -3.83 -2.39 -22.09
C ASN A 142 -3.27 -2.13 -20.68
N ILE A 143 -4.11 -1.69 -19.74
CA ILE A 143 -3.75 -1.48 -18.33
C ILE A 143 -3.14 -2.75 -17.74
N TRP A 144 -3.77 -3.90 -17.99
CA TRP A 144 -3.25 -5.15 -17.47
C TRP A 144 -1.94 -5.58 -18.16
N SER A 145 -1.77 -5.31 -19.45
CA SER A 145 -0.61 -5.78 -20.22
C SER A 145 0.73 -5.20 -19.73
N ASP A 146 0.70 -3.97 -19.22
CA ASP A 146 1.84 -3.30 -18.56
C ASP A 146 1.43 -2.85 -17.15
N PHE A 147 0.74 -3.73 -16.41
CA PHE A 147 0.21 -3.41 -15.09
C PHE A 147 1.32 -3.05 -14.11
N ARG A 148 1.21 -1.85 -13.53
CA ARG A 148 2.13 -1.32 -12.52
C ARG A 148 1.32 -0.61 -11.46
N LEU A 149 1.59 -0.93 -10.20
CA LEU A 149 0.98 -0.26 -9.04
C LEU A 149 1.50 1.18 -8.85
N LYS A 150 2.72 1.44 -9.32
CA LYS A 150 3.38 2.74 -9.26
C LYS A 150 3.70 3.21 -10.66
N ALA A 151 3.30 4.44 -10.99
CA ALA A 151 3.71 5.07 -12.24
C ALA A 151 5.26 5.17 -12.28
N PRO A 152 5.90 4.89 -13.42
CA PRO A 152 7.35 5.04 -13.53
C PRO A 152 7.74 6.48 -13.16
N PRO A 153 8.87 6.67 -12.46
CA PRO A 153 9.32 8.02 -12.13
C PRO A 153 9.45 8.82 -13.42
N TRP A 154 8.93 10.04 -13.39
CA TRP A 154 9.00 10.97 -14.50
C TRP A 154 10.43 11.02 -15.03
N PRO A 155 10.66 10.84 -16.35
CA PRO A 155 11.96 11.15 -16.91
C PRO A 155 12.26 12.60 -16.53
N LYS A 156 13.36 12.81 -15.79
CA LYS A 156 13.78 14.15 -15.40
C LYS A 156 13.81 14.96 -16.68
N ALA A 157 13.07 16.07 -16.71
CA ALA A 157 12.97 16.92 -17.89
C ALA A 157 14.40 17.14 -18.42
N PRO A 158 14.65 16.91 -19.73
CA PRO A 158 15.97 17.13 -20.28
C PRO A 158 16.43 18.54 -19.88
N PRO A 159 17.69 18.72 -19.45
CA PRO A 159 18.17 20.05 -19.09
C PRO A 159 17.88 20.96 -20.27
N SER A 160 17.02 21.96 -20.04
CA SER A 160 16.48 22.84 -21.06
C SER A 160 17.64 23.51 -21.83
N THR A 161 17.98 22.97 -22.99
CA THR A 161 18.93 23.56 -23.94
C THR A 161 18.24 24.47 -24.95
N TYR A 162 16.90 24.52 -24.95
CA TYR A 162 16.13 25.33 -25.88
C TYR A 162 15.89 26.74 -25.34
N ARG A 163 16.76 27.65 -25.78
CA ARG A 163 16.73 29.09 -25.51
C ARG A 163 15.86 29.83 -26.53
N SER A 164 14.59 29.44 -26.75
CA SER A 164 13.65 30.27 -27.52
C SER A 164 12.21 29.75 -27.44
N VAL A 165 11.42 30.30 -26.50
CA VAL A 165 10.12 30.97 -26.67
C VAL A 165 9.73 31.46 -25.27
N LYS A 166 9.89 32.77 -25.02
CA LYS A 166 9.87 33.38 -23.68
C LYS A 166 8.47 33.52 -23.01
N SER A 167 7.43 32.81 -23.46
CA SER A 167 6.05 33.15 -23.07
C SER A 167 5.25 32.11 -22.29
N ILE A 168 5.67 30.83 -22.15
CA ILE A 168 4.81 29.81 -21.49
C ILE A 168 5.54 28.92 -20.45
N SER A 169 6.86 28.90 -20.38
CA SER A 169 7.59 27.90 -19.58
C SER A 169 8.19 28.46 -18.28
N HIS A 170 7.38 28.59 -17.23
CA HIS A 170 7.88 28.50 -15.85
C HIS A 170 6.83 27.86 -14.95
N TRP A 171 6.55 26.58 -15.19
CA TRP A 171 5.73 25.74 -14.31
C TRP A 171 6.67 24.93 -13.44
N SER A 172 7.20 25.53 -12.38
CA SER A 172 7.90 24.79 -11.32
C SER A 172 6.84 24.33 -10.32
N VAL A 173 6.37 23.09 -10.48
CA VAL A 173 5.48 22.43 -9.52
C VAL A 173 6.31 22.08 -8.29
N THR A 174 6.09 22.78 -7.18
CA THR A 174 6.51 22.28 -5.87
C THR A 174 5.62 21.09 -5.54
N GLU A 175 6.21 19.90 -5.57
CA GLU A 175 5.52 18.62 -5.31
C GLU A 175 5.06 18.59 -3.84
N ASN A 176 3.80 18.97 -3.60
CA ASN A 176 3.16 18.85 -2.30
C ASN A 176 2.97 17.36 -1.95
N GLN A 177 2.92 17.03 -0.67
CA GLN A 177 2.74 15.65 -0.20
C GLN A 177 1.42 15.01 -0.68
N GLU A 178 0.37 15.80 -0.89
CA GLU A 178 -0.90 15.39 -1.52
C GLU A 178 -0.74 14.99 -3.00
N ASP A 179 0.26 15.53 -3.70
CA ASP A 179 0.60 15.11 -5.07
C ASP A 179 1.31 13.75 -5.12
N ARG A 180 1.78 13.24 -3.97
CA ARG A 180 2.46 11.93 -3.95
C ARG A 180 1.46 10.78 -3.95
N SER A 181 0.34 10.89 -3.23
CA SER A 181 -0.69 9.83 -3.19
C SER A 181 -1.45 9.70 -4.51
N SER A 182 -1.65 10.79 -5.25
CA SER A 182 -2.32 10.80 -6.56
C SER A 182 -1.57 10.01 -7.65
N ARG A 183 -0.28 9.69 -7.42
CA ARG A 183 0.57 8.89 -8.31
C ARG A 183 0.40 7.39 -8.14
N PHE A 184 -0.18 6.95 -7.02
CA PHE A 184 -0.43 5.55 -6.74
C PHE A 184 -1.86 5.19 -7.08
N VAL A 185 -2.03 3.96 -7.56
CA VAL A 185 -3.36 3.35 -7.64
C VAL A 185 -3.79 3.04 -6.21
N ASN A 186 -4.89 3.61 -5.71
CA ASN A 186 -5.32 3.30 -4.35
C ASN A 186 -6.09 1.97 -4.30
N GLY A 187 -6.41 1.48 -3.10
CA GLY A 187 -7.12 0.21 -2.94
C GLY A 187 -8.50 0.18 -3.62
N GLY A 188 -9.25 1.27 -3.52
CA GLY A 188 -10.55 1.41 -4.19
C GLY A 188 -10.43 1.36 -5.71
N ASP A 189 -9.38 1.95 -6.27
CA ASP A 189 -9.11 1.94 -7.71
C ASP A 189 -8.78 0.54 -8.22
N LEU A 190 -8.00 -0.23 -7.45
CA LEU A 190 -7.70 -1.63 -7.78
C LEU A 190 -8.96 -2.48 -7.77
N ARG A 191 -9.82 -2.31 -6.76
CA ARG A 191 -11.11 -3.01 -6.70
C ARG A 191 -11.97 -2.66 -7.92
N GLN A 192 -12.12 -1.38 -8.22
CA GLN A 192 -12.91 -0.93 -9.38
C GLN A 192 -12.33 -1.47 -10.69
N LEU A 193 -11.00 -1.41 -10.88
CA LEU A 193 -10.33 -1.98 -12.04
C LEU A 193 -10.66 -3.45 -12.22
N ILE A 194 -10.53 -4.25 -11.17
CA ILE A 194 -10.79 -5.70 -11.21
C ILE A 194 -12.25 -5.95 -11.61
N ASN A 195 -13.20 -5.27 -10.96
CA ASN A 195 -14.62 -5.37 -11.27
C ASN A 195 -14.91 -5.04 -12.73
N HIS A 196 -14.46 -3.87 -13.17
CA HIS A 196 -14.66 -3.41 -14.54
C HIS A 196 -14.02 -4.34 -15.57
N THR A 197 -12.86 -4.91 -15.27
CA THR A 197 -12.15 -5.81 -16.17
C THR A 197 -12.94 -7.08 -16.43
N VAL A 198 -13.45 -7.71 -15.37
CA VAL A 198 -14.19 -8.96 -15.54
C VAL A 198 -15.59 -8.70 -16.07
N SER A 199 -16.28 -7.65 -15.62
CA SER A 199 -17.59 -7.28 -16.19
C SER A 199 -17.50 -6.99 -17.69
N ALA A 200 -16.41 -6.38 -18.17
CA ALA A 200 -16.18 -6.15 -19.60
C ALA A 200 -15.64 -7.39 -20.35
N GLY A 201 -15.30 -8.47 -19.63
CA GLY A 201 -14.61 -9.65 -20.17
C GLY A 201 -13.33 -9.27 -20.91
N ALA A 202 -12.56 -8.32 -20.36
CA ALA A 202 -11.36 -7.79 -20.99
C ALA A 202 -10.13 -8.70 -20.78
N VAL A 203 -10.04 -9.34 -19.61
CA VAL A 203 -8.95 -10.21 -19.16
C VAL A 203 -9.56 -11.30 -18.27
N SER A 204 -9.02 -12.52 -18.30
CA SER A 204 -9.46 -13.58 -17.38
C SER A 204 -9.04 -13.29 -15.95
N GLU A 205 -9.79 -13.81 -14.99
CA GLU A 205 -9.48 -13.64 -13.58
C GLU A 205 -8.13 -14.26 -13.18
N SER A 206 -7.78 -15.42 -13.76
CA SER A 206 -6.46 -16.05 -13.56
C SER A 206 -5.31 -15.16 -14.03
N GLU A 207 -5.49 -14.45 -15.14
CA GLU A 207 -4.49 -13.53 -15.67
C GLU A 207 -4.39 -12.24 -14.83
N ILE A 208 -5.52 -11.75 -14.30
CA ILE A 208 -5.54 -10.67 -13.29
C ILE A 208 -4.73 -11.08 -12.05
N LYS A 209 -5.00 -12.28 -11.51
CA LYS A 209 -4.33 -12.84 -10.34
C LYS A 209 -2.81 -12.95 -10.55
N ASP A 210 -2.38 -13.49 -11.69
CA ASP A 210 -0.94 -13.62 -12.01
C ASP A 210 -0.25 -12.25 -12.10
N ARG A 211 -0.86 -11.30 -12.82
CA ARG A 211 -0.32 -9.94 -13.02
C ARG A 211 -0.25 -9.18 -11.70
N LEU A 212 -1.29 -9.26 -10.87
CA LEU A 212 -1.31 -8.62 -9.55
C LEU A 212 -0.27 -9.25 -8.62
N SER A 213 -0.18 -10.58 -8.60
CA SER A 213 0.84 -11.31 -7.82
C SER A 213 2.27 -10.91 -8.21
N LYS A 214 2.53 -10.76 -9.52
CA LYS A 214 3.82 -10.28 -10.02
C LYS A 214 4.10 -8.84 -9.59
N ALA A 215 3.10 -7.96 -9.65
CA ALA A 215 3.25 -6.57 -9.22
C ALA A 215 3.55 -6.48 -7.72
N VAL A 216 2.84 -7.23 -6.89
CA VAL A 216 3.02 -7.32 -5.42
C VAL A 216 4.46 -7.72 -5.06
N ARG A 217 5.02 -8.71 -5.76
CA ARG A 217 6.41 -9.17 -5.53
C ARG A 217 7.46 -8.09 -5.75
N THR A 218 7.17 -7.08 -6.58
CA THR A 218 8.07 -5.99 -6.92
C THR A 218 7.72 -4.65 -6.26
N ALA A 219 6.65 -4.61 -5.47
CA ALA A 219 6.16 -3.40 -4.82
C ALA A 219 7.15 -2.88 -3.77
N ASP A 220 7.32 -1.56 -3.72
CA ASP A 220 8.12 -0.87 -2.70
C ASP A 220 7.28 -0.48 -1.47
N LYS A 221 7.93 0.02 -0.41
CA LYS A 221 7.25 0.44 0.84
C LYS A 221 6.14 1.46 0.58
N GLU A 222 6.33 2.42 -0.32
CA GLU A 222 5.31 3.43 -0.64
C GLU A 222 4.09 2.78 -1.31
N THR A 223 4.31 1.82 -2.22
CA THR A 223 3.25 1.09 -2.92
C THR A 223 2.40 0.27 -1.94
N TYR A 224 3.01 -0.38 -0.94
CA TYR A 224 2.22 -1.06 0.09
C TYR A 224 1.30 -0.09 0.83
N VAL A 225 1.88 0.95 1.41
CA VAL A 225 1.16 1.93 2.23
C VAL A 225 -0.01 2.58 1.49
N HIS A 226 0.16 2.91 0.21
CA HIS A 226 -0.84 3.69 -0.54
C HIS A 226 -1.78 2.86 -1.42
N ALA A 227 -1.38 1.66 -1.86
CA ALA A 227 -2.15 0.84 -2.80
C ALA A 227 -2.64 -0.46 -2.18
N LEU A 228 -1.68 -1.30 -1.73
CA LEU A 228 -1.98 -2.68 -1.39
C LEU A 228 -2.65 -2.83 -0.02
N LEU A 229 -2.24 -2.04 0.98
CA LEU A 229 -2.87 -2.11 2.30
C LEU A 229 -4.32 -1.60 2.29
N PRO A 230 -4.64 -0.46 1.64
CA PRO A 230 -6.03 -0.07 1.40
C PRO A 230 -6.80 -1.09 0.57
N PHE A 231 -6.15 -1.79 -0.37
CA PHE A 231 -6.81 -2.84 -1.15
C PHE A 231 -7.22 -4.03 -0.27
N VAL A 232 -6.35 -4.46 0.66
CA VAL A 232 -6.70 -5.48 1.65
C VAL A 232 -7.86 -5.03 2.53
N GLU A 233 -7.89 -3.75 2.94
CA GLU A 233 -9.05 -3.19 3.66
C GLU A 233 -10.34 -3.36 2.85
N GLU A 234 -10.33 -2.99 1.57
CA GLU A 234 -11.51 -3.09 0.70
C GLU A 234 -11.99 -4.53 0.52
N ILE A 235 -11.06 -5.49 0.37
CA ILE A 235 -11.39 -6.94 0.31
C ILE A 235 -12.11 -7.36 1.61
N LEU A 236 -11.55 -7.00 2.77
CA LEU A 236 -12.12 -7.37 4.06
C LEU A 236 -13.48 -6.68 4.32
N ALA A 237 -13.62 -5.40 3.92
CA ALA A 237 -14.83 -4.62 4.09
C ALA A 237 -15.99 -5.14 3.25
N GLN A 238 -15.71 -5.57 2.01
CA GLN A 238 -16.72 -6.17 1.14
C GLN A 238 -17.26 -7.46 1.75
N LYS A 239 -16.39 -8.36 2.21
CA LYS A 239 -16.84 -9.64 2.77
C LYS A 239 -17.62 -9.45 4.06
N VAL A 240 -17.33 -8.42 4.86
CA VAL A 240 -18.20 -8.04 5.99
C VAL A 240 -19.58 -7.57 5.55
N SER A 241 -19.70 -6.90 4.41
CA SER A 241 -21.01 -6.58 3.84
C SER A 241 -21.77 -7.85 3.45
N CYS A 242 -21.09 -8.87 2.90
CA CYS A 242 -21.71 -10.18 2.62
C CYS A 242 -22.18 -10.88 3.91
N TYR A 243 -21.38 -10.90 4.97
CA TYR A 243 -21.77 -11.51 6.27
C TYR A 243 -22.92 -10.80 6.97
N ASN A 244 -23.02 -9.48 6.86
CA ASN A 244 -24.07 -8.70 7.51
C ASN A 244 -25.41 -8.74 6.77
N ASN A 245 -25.38 -8.98 5.46
CA ASN A 245 -26.57 -9.20 4.65
C ASN A 245 -27.09 -10.61 4.90
N LYS A 246 -27.71 -10.80 6.07
CA LYS A 246 -28.37 -12.02 6.55
C LYS A 246 -29.51 -12.54 5.65
N HIS A 247 -29.75 -11.91 4.51
CA HIS A 247 -30.81 -12.19 3.56
C HIS A 247 -30.26 -12.22 2.13
N GLY A 248 -29.74 -13.37 1.70
CA GLY A 248 -29.91 -13.85 0.32
C GLY A 248 -28.95 -13.37 -0.77
N GLY A 249 -27.74 -12.91 -0.44
CA GLY A 249 -26.65 -12.79 -1.44
C GLY A 249 -25.68 -13.94 -1.26
N GLU A 250 -25.52 -14.75 -2.29
CA GLU A 250 -24.91 -16.08 -2.35
C GLU A 250 -23.44 -16.13 -1.88
N ILE A 251 -23.22 -16.08 -0.56
CA ILE A 251 -22.16 -16.91 0.04
C ILE A 251 -22.44 -18.30 -0.51
N ASP A 252 -21.45 -18.92 -1.15
CA ASP A 252 -21.51 -20.27 -1.71
C ASP A 252 -22.42 -21.12 -0.81
N THR A 253 -23.67 -21.31 -1.25
CA THR A 253 -24.79 -21.57 -0.33
C THR A 253 -24.65 -22.93 0.36
N GLU A 254 -23.69 -23.72 -0.09
CA GLU A 254 -23.36 -25.04 0.41
C GLU A 254 -22.30 -25.07 1.52
N THR A 255 -21.36 -24.12 1.63
CA THR A 255 -20.23 -24.24 2.59
C THR A 255 -20.11 -23.09 3.58
N GLY A 256 -20.39 -21.84 3.20
CA GLY A 256 -20.17 -20.70 4.09
C GLY A 256 -18.68 -20.44 4.42
N GLU A 257 -17.76 -21.11 3.74
CA GLU A 257 -16.32 -21.01 3.99
C GLU A 257 -15.66 -19.95 3.10
N LEU A 258 -14.64 -19.29 3.62
CA LEU A 258 -13.82 -18.37 2.83
C LEU A 258 -13.06 -19.17 1.78
N SER A 259 -13.11 -18.77 0.51
CA SER A 259 -12.31 -19.47 -0.49
C SER A 259 -10.82 -19.39 -0.17
N GLN A 260 -10.18 -20.55 -0.24
CA GLN A 260 -8.79 -20.77 0.09
C GLN A 260 -7.84 -19.83 -0.69
N GLN A 261 -8.13 -19.57 -1.96
CA GLN A 261 -7.29 -18.71 -2.80
C GLN A 261 -7.30 -17.25 -2.31
N SER A 262 -8.44 -16.76 -1.80
CA SER A 262 -8.55 -15.42 -1.19
C SER A 262 -7.63 -15.29 0.02
N MET A 263 -7.69 -16.32 0.88
CA MET A 263 -6.91 -16.39 2.11
C MET A 263 -5.42 -16.44 1.80
N GLU A 264 -5.02 -17.27 0.84
CA GLU A 264 -3.65 -17.36 0.36
C GLU A 264 -3.17 -16.03 -0.24
N PHE A 265 -3.98 -15.37 -1.06
CA PHE A 265 -3.62 -14.10 -1.68
C PHE A 265 -3.44 -12.97 -0.65
N VAL A 266 -4.41 -12.79 0.26
CA VAL A 266 -4.32 -11.80 1.35
C VAL A 266 -3.13 -12.10 2.27
N THR A 267 -2.92 -13.37 2.62
CA THR A 267 -1.77 -13.79 3.43
C THR A 267 -0.45 -13.48 2.73
N HIS A 268 -0.33 -13.77 1.43
CA HIS A 268 0.86 -13.46 0.65
C HIS A 268 1.12 -11.95 0.53
N LEU A 269 0.08 -11.14 0.35
CA LEU A 269 0.16 -9.68 0.35
C LEU A 269 0.76 -9.16 1.67
N LEU A 270 0.20 -9.59 2.79
CA LEU A 270 0.62 -9.16 4.13
C LEU A 270 2.03 -9.67 4.48
N LEU A 271 2.36 -10.90 4.07
CA LEU A 271 3.71 -11.44 4.25
C LEU A 271 4.74 -10.63 3.45
N ASN A 272 4.40 -10.26 2.20
CA ASN A 272 5.32 -9.49 1.38
C ASN A 272 5.43 -8.01 1.83
N ASP A 273 4.37 -7.45 2.43
CA ASP A 273 4.43 -6.19 3.18
C ASP A 273 5.44 -6.28 4.32
N LEU A 274 5.30 -7.28 5.21
CA LEU A 274 6.25 -7.47 6.33
C LEU A 274 7.68 -7.69 5.83
N LYS A 275 7.87 -8.45 4.75
CA LYS A 275 9.18 -8.66 4.13
C LYS A 275 9.82 -7.36 3.64
N THR A 276 9.02 -6.50 3.00
CA THR A 276 9.50 -5.31 2.29
C THR A 276 9.63 -4.11 3.23
N CYS A 277 8.65 -3.92 4.12
CA CYS A 277 8.52 -2.76 4.99
C CYS A 277 9.23 -2.95 6.33
N VAL A 278 9.22 -4.16 6.90
CA VAL A 278 9.83 -4.46 8.21
C VAL A 278 11.16 -5.18 8.05
N GLY A 279 11.17 -6.28 7.29
CA GLY A 279 12.33 -7.14 7.10
C GLY A 279 12.76 -7.88 8.36
N LYS A 280 13.93 -8.54 8.29
CA LYS A 280 14.48 -9.34 9.40
C LYS A 280 14.97 -8.45 10.53
N GLU A 281 14.75 -8.89 11.77
CA GLU A 281 15.28 -8.18 12.94
C GLU A 281 16.81 -8.10 12.85
N PRO A 282 17.42 -6.91 12.99
CA PRO A 282 18.87 -6.79 13.00
C PRO A 282 19.48 -7.48 14.23
N ARG A 283 19.94 -8.72 14.05
CA ARG A 283 20.63 -9.51 15.08
C ARG A 283 22.10 -9.07 15.20
N GLY A 284 22.64 -9.16 16.41
CA GLY A 284 24.06 -8.90 16.69
C GLY A 284 24.29 -8.13 17.98
N GLN A 285 25.44 -8.39 18.62
CA GLN A 285 25.87 -7.63 19.79
C GLN A 285 26.28 -6.22 19.37
N VAL A 286 25.76 -5.23 20.09
CA VAL A 286 26.12 -3.83 19.91
C VAL A 286 27.54 -3.62 20.40
N LYS A 287 28.50 -3.48 19.46
CA LYS A 287 29.89 -3.12 19.77
C LYS A 287 30.09 -1.63 19.51
N TRP A 288 30.49 -0.88 20.53
CA TRP A 288 30.81 0.55 20.39
C TRP A 288 32.27 0.82 20.03
N SER A 289 33.11 -0.20 19.83
CA SER A 289 34.50 0.01 19.44
C SER A 289 34.61 0.64 18.06
N GLN A 290 35.48 1.64 17.93
CA GLN A 290 35.79 2.36 16.70
C GLN A 290 37.30 2.37 16.45
N PRO A 291 37.75 2.51 15.19
CA PRO A 291 39.17 2.65 14.88
C PRO A 291 39.79 3.89 15.56
N ARG A 292 41.03 3.74 16.04
CA ARG A 292 41.84 4.85 16.57
C ARG A 292 42.20 5.82 15.44
N ARG A 293 42.30 7.11 15.76
CA ARG A 293 42.55 8.19 14.77
C ARG A 293 43.47 9.29 15.28
N GLY A 294 43.78 9.29 16.58
CA GLY A 294 44.59 10.32 17.20
C GLY A 294 46.03 10.37 16.68
N CYS A 295 46.70 11.51 16.87
CA CYS A 295 48.09 11.71 16.47
C CYS A 295 49.11 11.23 17.53
N GLY A 296 48.67 10.46 18.54
CA GLY A 296 49.52 9.95 19.63
C GLY A 296 49.80 10.92 20.79
N CYS A 297 49.31 12.17 20.75
CA CYS A 297 49.42 13.09 21.88
C CYS A 297 48.54 12.64 23.06
N ARG A 298 48.80 13.15 24.27
CA ARG A 298 48.05 12.76 25.49
C ARG A 298 46.54 12.89 25.35
N ASP A 299 46.05 13.95 24.71
CA ASP A 299 44.61 14.17 24.50
C ASP A 299 44.04 13.16 23.50
N CYS A 300 44.74 12.96 22.39
CA CYS A 300 44.39 11.98 21.36
C CYS A 300 44.38 10.55 21.91
N LEU A 301 45.32 10.17 22.77
CA LEU A 301 45.35 8.86 23.41
C LEU A 301 44.13 8.62 24.31
N GLY A 302 43.67 9.66 25.03
CA GLY A 302 42.43 9.58 25.81
C GLY A 302 41.20 9.35 24.93
N VAL A 303 41.13 10.06 23.80
CA VAL A 303 40.04 9.87 22.83
C VAL A 303 40.13 8.50 22.15
N ASP A 304 41.32 8.03 21.78
CA ASP A 304 41.53 6.73 21.14
C ASP A 304 41.22 5.56 22.09
N ALA A 305 41.51 5.71 23.39
CA ALA A 305 41.11 4.74 24.41
C ALA A 305 39.59 4.68 24.53
N PHE A 306 38.91 5.83 24.58
CA PHE A 306 37.45 5.90 24.52
C PHE A 306 36.91 5.27 23.23
N LEU A 307 37.49 5.57 22.07
CA LEU A 307 37.05 5.01 20.80
C LEU A 307 37.20 3.48 20.77
N ALA A 308 38.27 2.93 21.34
CA ALA A 308 38.48 1.49 21.44
C ALA A 308 37.50 0.80 22.41
N SER A 309 36.98 1.52 23.42
CA SER A 309 36.05 0.97 24.41
C SER A 309 34.78 0.38 23.76
N PRO A 310 34.42 -0.88 24.05
CA PRO A 310 33.25 -1.52 23.47
C PRO A 310 31.93 -1.14 24.15
N THR A 311 31.98 -0.53 25.34
CA THR A 311 30.81 -0.23 26.18
C THR A 311 30.47 1.25 26.23
N GLU A 312 31.47 2.14 26.06
CA GLU A 312 31.26 3.58 26.15
C GLU A 312 30.78 4.16 24.83
N SER A 313 29.64 4.85 24.85
CA SER A 313 29.04 5.54 23.69
C SER A 313 29.33 7.04 23.66
N VAL A 314 29.59 7.67 24.81
CA VAL A 314 29.83 9.11 24.93
C VAL A 314 31.12 9.36 25.71
N GLY A 315 32.06 10.10 25.11
CA GLY A 315 33.32 10.49 25.70
C GLY A 315 33.32 11.98 25.98
N ARG A 316 33.70 12.38 27.20
CA ARG A 316 33.71 13.79 27.64
C ARG A 316 35.12 14.18 28.06
N PHE A 317 35.67 15.18 27.39
CA PHE A 317 37.05 15.61 27.57
C PHE A 317 37.10 17.11 27.94
N PRO A 318 37.10 17.45 29.24
CA PRO A 318 37.28 18.83 29.69
C PRO A 318 38.69 19.30 29.31
N CYS A 319 38.79 20.29 28.43
CA CYS A 319 40.09 20.81 28.00
C CYS A 319 39.98 22.26 27.54
N ALA A 320 41.09 23.01 27.66
CA ALA A 320 41.15 24.41 27.26
C ALA A 320 40.99 24.57 25.74
N LYS A 321 40.69 25.80 25.28
CA LYS A 321 40.39 26.12 23.87
C LYS A 321 41.42 25.56 22.87
N PRO A 322 42.76 25.69 23.07
CA PRO A 322 43.73 25.17 22.10
C PRO A 322 43.68 23.64 21.95
N ARG A 323 43.53 22.93 23.07
CA ARG A 323 43.40 21.46 23.09
C ARG A 323 42.12 21.00 22.39
N ARG A 324 40.99 21.69 22.62
CA ARG A 324 39.74 21.42 21.88
C ARG A 324 39.87 21.63 20.38
N GLN A 325 40.53 22.70 19.96
CA GLN A 325 40.75 22.98 18.54
C GLN A 325 41.58 21.88 17.88
N HIS A 326 42.62 21.38 18.57
CA HIS A 326 43.39 20.23 18.13
C HIS A 326 42.51 18.98 17.96
N LEU A 327 41.68 18.64 18.94
CA LEU A 327 40.77 17.48 18.85
C LEU A 327 39.77 17.61 17.69
N HIS A 328 39.17 18.79 17.51
CA HIS A 328 38.30 19.07 16.35
C HIS A 328 39.05 18.85 15.03
N GLN A 329 40.27 19.37 14.90
CA GLN A 329 41.08 19.21 13.69
C GLN A 329 41.49 17.77 13.41
N GLN A 330 41.67 16.93 14.43
CA GLN A 330 42.05 15.52 14.21
C GLN A 330 40.84 14.65 13.90
N PHE A 331 39.75 14.80 14.65
CA PHE A 331 38.62 13.88 14.59
C PHE A 331 37.50 14.30 13.61
N ASN A 332 37.47 15.55 13.13
CA ASN A 332 36.48 16.04 12.15
C ASN A 332 36.98 16.04 10.68
N ARG A 333 38.13 15.43 10.38
CA ARG A 333 38.74 15.45 9.02
C ARG A 333 37.98 14.64 7.97
N SER A 334 37.12 13.71 8.38
CA SER A 334 36.44 12.79 7.45
C SER A 334 34.93 13.04 7.43
N PRO A 335 34.29 13.19 6.27
CA PRO A 335 32.86 13.47 6.17
C PRO A 335 31.96 12.30 6.60
N ASN A 336 32.52 11.10 6.80
CA ASN A 336 31.77 9.89 7.15
C ASN A 336 32.30 9.27 8.46
N THR A 337 32.41 10.07 9.52
CA THR A 337 32.83 9.59 10.84
C THR A 337 31.71 8.84 11.55
N PRO A 338 31.99 7.70 12.19
CA PRO A 338 31.03 6.94 12.98
C PRO A 338 30.79 7.55 14.37
N TYR A 339 30.81 8.89 14.47
CA TYR A 339 30.60 9.65 15.70
C TYR A 339 30.23 11.10 15.36
N THR A 340 29.57 11.79 16.28
CA THR A 340 29.38 13.24 16.29
C THR A 340 30.30 13.89 17.33
N ILE A 341 30.68 15.14 17.09
CA ILE A 341 31.53 15.91 17.99
C ILE A 341 30.84 17.23 18.27
N GLU A 342 30.73 17.57 19.55
CA GLU A 342 30.12 18.81 20.02
C GLU A 342 30.98 19.40 21.15
N THR A 343 30.83 20.70 21.41
CA THR A 343 31.45 21.34 22.57
C THR A 343 30.36 21.89 23.46
N THR A 344 30.29 21.41 24.70
CA THR A 344 29.31 21.87 25.66
C THR A 344 29.90 22.99 26.51
N HIS A 345 29.18 24.11 26.58
CA HIS A 345 29.64 25.35 27.22
C HIS A 345 29.17 25.49 28.69
N ASN A 346 28.77 24.39 29.33
CA ASN A 346 28.16 24.38 30.66
C ASN A 346 29.16 24.38 31.83
N SER A 347 30.46 24.36 31.55
CA SER A 347 31.52 24.23 32.55
C SER A 347 32.79 24.97 32.10
N ASN A 348 33.67 25.27 33.06
CA ASN A 348 35.01 25.80 32.81
C ASN A 348 36.06 24.83 33.40
N PRO A 349 36.92 24.21 32.58
CA PRO A 349 37.01 24.32 31.13
C PRO A 349 35.80 23.69 30.41
N HIS A 350 35.41 24.25 29.25
CA HIS A 350 34.35 23.65 28.42
C HIS A 350 34.71 22.22 28.02
N VAL A 351 33.69 21.38 27.84
CA VAL A 351 33.86 19.96 27.56
C VAL A 351 33.76 19.71 26.07
N TRP A 352 34.80 19.08 25.52
CA TRP A 352 34.74 18.50 24.18
C TRP A 352 34.09 17.12 24.29
N GLN A 353 32.93 16.95 23.67
CA GLN A 353 32.14 15.72 23.73
C GLN A 353 32.16 15.02 22.38
N ILE A 354 32.44 13.73 22.39
CA ILE A 354 32.37 12.85 21.22
C ILE A 354 31.34 11.75 21.50
N THR A 355 30.34 11.62 20.63
CA THR A 355 29.27 10.63 20.74
C THR A 355 29.40 9.65 19.59
N LYS A 356 29.66 8.39 19.89
CA LYS A 356 29.74 7.34 18.87
C LYS A 356 28.37 7.11 18.23
N LYS A 357 28.37 6.91 16.92
CA LYS A 357 27.23 6.40 16.17
C LYS A 357 27.39 4.90 16.02
N ASN A 358 26.30 4.17 16.22
CA ASN A 358 26.30 2.73 16.06
C ASN A 358 25.28 2.36 14.98
N LYS A 359 25.79 1.96 13.80
CA LYS A 359 24.96 1.56 12.67
C LYS A 359 24.01 0.40 13.03
N GLN A 360 24.41 -0.49 13.95
CA GLN A 360 23.54 -1.58 14.41
C GLN A 360 22.36 -1.04 15.21
N LEU A 361 22.59 -0.12 16.16
CA LEU A 361 21.51 0.50 16.93
C LEU A 361 20.61 1.37 16.06
N GLU A 362 21.18 2.10 15.09
CA GLU A 362 20.41 2.89 14.12
C GLU A 362 19.51 1.97 13.29
N ARG A 363 20.05 0.85 12.77
CA ARG A 363 19.26 -0.17 12.08
C ARG A 363 18.17 -0.78 12.96
N GLN A 364 18.47 -1.11 14.22
CA GLN A 364 17.49 -1.62 15.18
C GLN A 364 16.42 -0.58 15.53
N ALA A 365 16.76 0.71 15.58
CA ALA A 365 15.80 1.79 15.81
C ALA A 365 14.87 1.97 14.60
N VAL A 366 15.42 1.96 13.38
CA VAL A 366 14.63 1.99 12.13
C VAL A 366 13.71 0.77 12.05
N TRP A 367 14.25 -0.43 12.25
CA TRP A 367 13.48 -1.67 12.25
C TRP A 367 12.35 -1.66 13.29
N ARG A 368 12.61 -1.21 14.53
CA ARG A 368 11.56 -1.09 15.55
C ARG A 368 10.46 -0.12 15.12
N LYS A 369 10.84 1.04 14.56
CA LYS A 369 9.88 2.00 14.03
C LYS A 369 9.02 1.39 12.93
N ASP A 370 9.64 0.72 11.96
CA ASP A 370 8.94 0.08 10.84
C ASP A 370 8.02 -1.05 11.33
N ARG A 371 8.48 -1.87 12.29
CA ARG A 371 7.66 -2.90 12.94
C ARG A 371 6.47 -2.31 13.69
N ASP A 372 6.67 -1.26 14.47
CA ASP A 372 5.60 -0.65 15.25
C ASP A 372 4.57 0.06 14.34
N GLU A 373 5.02 0.63 13.23
CA GLU A 373 4.17 1.15 12.14
C GLU A 373 3.35 0.00 11.51
N ALA A 374 4.01 -1.13 11.19
CA ALA A 374 3.36 -2.33 10.70
C ALA A 374 2.25 -2.83 11.65
N ARG A 375 2.56 -2.94 12.94
CA ARG A 375 1.59 -3.36 13.96
C ARG A 375 0.43 -2.38 14.10
N SER A 376 0.69 -1.09 14.02
CA SER A 376 -0.37 -0.07 14.11
C SER A 376 -1.36 -0.20 12.97
N TRP A 377 -0.88 -0.40 11.74
CA TRP A 377 -1.76 -0.56 10.59
C TRP A 377 -2.50 -1.92 10.62
N LEU A 378 -1.84 -3.02 10.99
CA LEU A 378 -2.47 -4.34 11.12
C LEU A 378 -3.55 -4.33 12.21
N ALA A 379 -3.28 -3.68 13.35
CA ALA A 379 -4.26 -3.47 14.40
C ALA A 379 -5.43 -2.60 13.90
N TRP A 380 -5.15 -1.59 13.06
CA TRP A 380 -6.20 -0.82 12.41
C TRP A 380 -7.03 -1.70 11.48
N LEU A 381 -6.47 -2.51 10.58
CA LEU A 381 -7.26 -3.43 9.74
C LEU A 381 -8.14 -4.36 10.55
N GLN A 382 -7.58 -4.91 11.63
CA GLN A 382 -8.30 -5.80 12.54
C GLN A 382 -9.53 -5.13 13.16
N ASN A 383 -9.53 -3.79 13.29
CA ASN A 383 -10.59 -2.98 13.91
C ASN A 383 -11.47 -2.19 12.91
N ALA A 384 -10.91 -1.78 11.76
CA ALA A 384 -11.55 -0.93 10.75
C ALA A 384 -12.73 -1.66 10.11
N VAL A 385 -12.59 -2.97 10.01
CA VAL A 385 -13.67 -3.88 9.69
C VAL A 385 -14.55 -3.99 10.93
N ARG A 386 -15.52 -3.06 11.06
CA ARG A 386 -16.40 -2.81 12.23
C ARG A 386 -17.33 -3.98 12.64
N ASN A 387 -16.97 -5.22 12.36
CA ASN A 387 -17.73 -6.40 12.73
C ASN A 387 -16.99 -7.20 13.82
N PRO A 388 -17.64 -7.53 14.96
CA PRO A 388 -17.02 -8.29 16.05
C PRO A 388 -16.52 -9.71 15.66
N ASN A 389 -16.89 -10.22 14.48
CA ASN A 389 -16.40 -11.49 13.96
C ASN A 389 -15.13 -11.25 13.13
N ARG A 390 -13.98 -11.56 13.73
CA ARG A 390 -12.60 -11.22 13.34
C ARG A 390 -12.19 -11.69 11.93
N PRO A 391 -12.52 -10.95 10.85
CA PRO A 391 -12.36 -11.49 9.50
C PRO A 391 -10.88 -11.69 9.18
N LEU A 392 -10.01 -10.74 9.54
CA LEU A 392 -8.58 -10.86 9.28
C LEU A 392 -7.94 -12.11 9.92
N ARG A 393 -8.37 -12.54 11.11
CA ARG A 393 -7.78 -13.74 11.73
C ARG A 393 -8.19 -15.00 11.00
N ASP A 394 -9.43 -15.05 10.54
CA ASP A 394 -9.97 -16.18 9.78
C ASP A 394 -9.24 -16.31 8.43
N TYR A 395 -8.99 -15.17 7.76
CA TYR A 395 -8.19 -15.14 6.52
C TYR A 395 -6.74 -15.61 6.70
N LEU A 396 -6.13 -15.29 7.84
CA LEU A 396 -4.72 -15.60 8.09
C LEU A 396 -4.49 -17.01 8.65
N GLY A 397 -5.56 -17.69 9.09
CA GLY A 397 -5.50 -19.03 9.67
C GLY A 397 -4.42 -19.16 10.74
N THR A 398 -3.52 -20.14 10.57
CA THR A 398 -2.45 -20.42 11.55
C THR A 398 -1.37 -19.33 11.62
N MET A 399 -1.23 -18.49 10.59
CA MET A 399 -0.21 -17.42 10.54
C MET A 399 -0.68 -16.13 11.23
N ALA A 400 -1.94 -16.07 11.65
CA ALA A 400 -2.56 -14.85 12.19
C ALA A 400 -1.75 -14.23 13.33
N ASP A 401 -1.30 -15.02 14.30
CA ASP A 401 -0.58 -14.49 15.45
C ASP A 401 0.81 -13.95 15.09
N ALA A 402 1.52 -14.58 14.15
CA ALA A 402 2.84 -14.15 13.70
C ALA A 402 2.74 -12.86 12.86
N ILE A 403 1.78 -12.81 11.94
CA ILE A 403 1.54 -11.63 11.09
C ILE A 403 1.08 -10.45 11.94
N LEU A 404 0.09 -10.62 12.83
CA LEU A 404 -0.41 -9.55 13.71
C LEU A 404 0.64 -9.05 14.72
N ALA A 405 1.64 -9.87 15.05
CA ALA A 405 2.79 -9.45 15.84
C ALA A 405 3.84 -8.65 15.02
N ALA A 406 3.69 -8.61 13.69
CA ALA A 406 4.68 -8.13 12.72
C ALA A 406 6.06 -8.79 12.91
N ASP A 407 6.06 -10.08 13.27
CA ASP A 407 7.28 -10.86 13.47
C ASP A 407 7.67 -11.57 12.17
N TYR A 408 8.35 -10.85 11.28
CA TYR A 408 8.74 -11.38 9.98
C TYR A 408 9.58 -12.66 10.05
N ASP A 409 10.47 -12.79 11.05
CA ASP A 409 11.31 -13.98 11.19
C ASP A 409 10.47 -15.23 11.52
N ARG A 410 9.44 -15.07 12.37
CA ARG A 410 8.50 -16.14 12.70
C ARG A 410 7.56 -16.45 11.53
N VAL A 411 7.02 -15.43 10.87
CA VAL A 411 6.15 -15.60 9.68
C VAL A 411 6.90 -16.35 8.58
N ALA A 412 8.16 -15.99 8.31
CA ALA A 412 8.96 -16.65 7.29
C ALA A 412 9.18 -18.15 7.60
N GLN A 413 9.42 -18.50 8.88
CA GLN A 413 9.59 -19.90 9.31
C GLN A 413 8.28 -20.69 9.20
N GLU A 414 7.16 -20.11 9.66
CA GLU A 414 5.84 -20.75 9.58
C GLU A 414 5.42 -20.95 8.11
N HIS A 415 5.70 -19.99 7.24
CA HIS A 415 5.43 -20.09 5.80
C HIS A 415 6.30 -21.13 5.10
N GLU A 416 7.60 -21.17 5.38
CA GLU A 416 8.50 -22.22 4.85
C GLU A 416 8.08 -23.61 5.34
N ALA A 417 7.68 -23.74 6.60
CA ALA A 417 7.14 -24.98 7.14
C ALA A 417 5.80 -25.38 6.50
N ALA A 418 4.94 -24.41 6.15
CA ALA A 418 3.68 -24.67 5.46
C ALA A 418 3.92 -25.19 4.03
N LEU A 419 4.83 -24.56 3.27
CA LEU A 419 5.22 -25.03 1.94
C LEU A 419 5.82 -26.45 1.99
N ALA A 420 6.69 -26.72 2.96
CA ALA A 420 7.29 -28.05 3.12
C ALA A 420 6.24 -29.15 3.42
N ARG A 421 5.14 -28.82 4.10
CA ARG A 421 4.03 -29.75 4.34
C ARG A 421 3.25 -30.04 3.05
N LEU A 422 3.03 -29.02 2.21
CA LEU A 422 2.36 -29.20 0.92
C LEU A 422 3.16 -30.13 0.00
N ASP A 423 4.48 -29.90 -0.12
CA ASP A 423 5.36 -30.76 -0.94
C ASP A 423 5.36 -32.22 -0.45
N ALA A 424 5.37 -32.43 0.87
CA ALA A 424 5.32 -33.78 1.46
C ALA A 424 3.99 -34.50 1.19
N THR A 425 2.89 -33.75 1.06
CA THR A 425 1.56 -34.34 0.80
C THR A 425 1.43 -34.77 -0.66
N VAL A 426 1.98 -33.99 -1.60
CA VAL A 426 1.98 -34.32 -3.03
C VAL A 426 2.91 -35.51 -3.33
N GLY A 427 4.06 -35.60 -2.67
CA GLY A 427 5.01 -36.70 -2.87
C GLY A 427 4.55 -38.06 -2.32
N GLY A 428 3.76 -38.08 -1.25
CA GLY A 428 3.31 -39.32 -0.60
C GLY A 428 2.31 -40.15 -1.40
N ASP A 429 1.51 -39.52 -2.25
CA ASP A 429 0.52 -40.21 -3.09
C ASP A 429 1.15 -40.84 -4.34
N GLU A 430 2.32 -40.37 -4.78
CA GLU A 430 3.00 -40.92 -5.95
C GLU A 430 3.77 -42.22 -5.61
N GLU A 431 4.35 -42.31 -4.41
CA GLU A 431 5.00 -43.54 -3.93
C GLU A 431 3.95 -44.63 -3.63
N ARG A 432 2.77 -44.26 -3.13
CA ARG A 432 1.67 -45.21 -2.90
C ARG A 432 1.04 -45.75 -4.20
N ARG A 433 1.16 -45.05 -5.31
CA ARG A 433 0.71 -45.52 -6.63
C ARG A 433 1.67 -46.55 -7.25
N GLN A 434 2.96 -46.50 -6.95
CA GLN A 434 3.93 -47.47 -7.47
C GLN A 434 3.77 -48.88 -6.85
N ASP A 435 3.26 -48.98 -5.62
CA ASP A 435 3.01 -50.28 -4.97
C ASP A 435 1.73 -50.99 -5.45
N LEU A 436 0.86 -50.32 -6.21
CA LEU A 436 -0.39 -50.92 -6.73
C LEU A 436 -0.26 -51.48 -8.16
N ASP A 437 0.84 -51.21 -8.85
CA ASP A 437 1.16 -51.80 -10.16
C ASP A 437 2.12 -53.01 -10.05
N ALA A 438 2.23 -53.60 -8.85
CA ALA A 438 2.83 -54.92 -8.72
C ALA A 438 2.01 -55.93 -9.56
N PRO A 439 2.62 -56.62 -10.54
CA PRO A 439 1.89 -57.55 -11.39
C PRO A 439 1.33 -58.68 -10.52
N VAL A 440 0.03 -58.90 -10.63
CA VAL A 440 -0.65 -60.11 -10.15
C VAL A 440 -0.12 -61.28 -10.98
N GLY A 441 1.06 -61.77 -10.61
CA GLY A 441 1.71 -62.94 -11.15
C GLY A 441 1.29 -64.16 -10.34
N GLY A 442 0.62 -65.09 -11.01
CA GLY A 442 0.10 -66.32 -10.45
C GLY A 442 1.16 -67.26 -9.90
N ASP A 443 0.63 -68.22 -9.16
CA ASP A 443 1.28 -69.36 -8.53
C ASP A 443 2.43 -69.97 -9.35
N GLU A 444 3.61 -70.10 -8.73
CA GLU A 444 4.29 -71.40 -8.61
C GLU A 444 5.44 -71.32 -7.59
N GLU A 445 5.30 -72.13 -6.55
CA GLU A 445 6.34 -72.57 -5.60
C GLU A 445 7.51 -73.22 -6.38
N PRO A 446 8.77 -73.11 -5.94
CA PRO A 446 9.22 -74.05 -4.91
C PRO A 446 10.24 -73.50 -3.90
N ARG A 447 10.17 -74.13 -2.73
CA ARG A 447 11.14 -74.18 -1.63
C ARG A 447 12.61 -74.10 -2.07
N GLN A 448 13.39 -73.28 -1.37
CA GLN A 448 14.73 -73.67 -0.92
C GLN A 448 15.17 -72.89 0.32
N ASP A 449 15.66 -73.67 1.28
CA ASP A 449 16.30 -73.28 2.53
C ASP A 449 17.55 -72.42 2.31
N GLY A 450 17.86 -71.54 3.27
CA GLY A 450 19.26 -71.13 3.46
C GLY A 450 19.52 -69.78 4.10
N LEU A 451 19.78 -69.84 5.41
CA LEU A 451 20.84 -69.12 6.13
C LEU A 451 20.68 -67.61 6.44
N SER A 452 20.63 -67.40 7.76
CA SER A 452 21.03 -66.24 8.56
C SER A 452 22.09 -65.29 7.97
N LEU A 453 21.97 -63.98 8.27
CA LEU A 453 22.83 -63.28 9.24
C LEU A 453 22.50 -61.77 9.34
N SER A 454 22.30 -61.32 10.58
CA SER A 454 22.83 -60.09 11.18
C SER A 454 22.33 -58.70 10.71
N SER A 455 21.46 -58.09 11.53
CA SER A 455 21.39 -56.63 11.71
C SER A 455 22.62 -56.09 12.46
N PRO A 456 23.17 -54.92 12.09
CA PRO A 456 24.10 -54.20 12.96
C PRO A 456 23.36 -53.28 13.93
N ARG A 457 23.71 -53.44 15.21
CA ARG A 457 23.31 -52.62 16.35
C ARG A 457 23.80 -51.17 16.20
N ARG A 458 22.94 -50.22 16.57
CA ARG A 458 23.32 -48.83 16.90
C ARG A 458 24.12 -48.77 18.22
N PRO A 459 25.20 -47.99 18.31
CA PRO A 459 25.84 -47.68 19.58
C PRO A 459 25.05 -46.65 20.40
N LEU A 460 24.89 -46.96 21.69
CA LEU A 460 24.46 -46.06 22.76
C LEU A 460 25.54 -44.99 23.00
N VAL A 461 25.14 -43.72 23.06
CA VAL A 461 25.99 -42.61 23.51
C VAL A 461 25.72 -42.36 25.01
N PRO A 462 26.74 -42.15 25.85
CA PRO A 462 26.55 -41.94 27.29
C PRO A 462 26.03 -40.54 27.60
N SER A 463 25.04 -40.49 28.51
CA SER A 463 24.58 -39.28 29.19
C SER A 463 25.67 -38.78 30.15
N THR A 464 26.17 -37.56 29.93
CA THR A 464 26.96 -36.85 30.95
C THR A 464 26.03 -35.98 31.80
N SER A 465 25.79 -36.47 33.01
CA SER A 465 25.24 -35.73 34.14
C SER A 465 26.33 -34.86 34.76
N THR A 466 26.14 -33.55 34.77
CA THR A 466 26.77 -32.59 35.68
C THR A 466 25.87 -31.37 35.74
N SER A 467 25.67 -30.66 36.84
CA SER A 467 25.91 -30.85 38.26
C SER A 467 25.20 -29.64 38.87
N ASN A 468 24.44 -29.88 39.93
CA ASN A 468 23.77 -28.87 40.74
C ASN A 468 24.75 -27.75 41.15
N VAL A 469 24.28 -26.50 41.08
CA VAL A 469 24.82 -25.36 41.83
C VAL A 469 23.71 -24.86 42.75
N PRO A 470 23.97 -24.64 44.05
CA PRO A 470 22.93 -24.45 45.04
C PRO A 470 22.49 -22.99 45.20
N SER A 471 21.22 -22.88 45.56
CA SER A 471 20.51 -21.71 46.07
C SER A 471 21.08 -21.18 47.39
N GLY A 472 21.02 -19.84 47.53
CA GLY A 472 21.16 -19.08 48.78
C GLY A 472 21.64 -17.67 48.43
N GLY A 473 21.07 -16.56 48.88
CA GLY A 473 19.95 -16.27 49.77
C GLY A 473 19.89 -14.74 49.94
N GLU A 474 18.75 -14.26 50.48
CA GLU A 474 18.58 -13.00 51.23
C GLU A 474 18.61 -11.66 50.44
N ARG A 475 17.47 -11.00 50.24
CA ARG A 475 16.77 -10.05 51.14
C ARG A 475 17.57 -8.77 51.48
N SER A 476 17.22 -7.67 50.80
CA SER A 476 17.19 -6.29 51.33
C SER A 476 16.51 -5.43 50.24
N GLY A 477 15.44 -4.65 50.41
CA GLY A 477 15.02 -3.87 51.58
C GLY A 477 15.32 -2.39 51.35
N SER A 478 14.54 -1.69 50.50
CA SER A 478 14.55 -0.20 50.40
C SER A 478 13.28 0.29 49.70
N LYS A 479 12.28 0.73 50.47
CA LYS A 479 11.96 2.13 50.84
C LYS A 479 11.46 3.00 49.66
N ARG A 480 10.12 3.15 49.65
CA ARG A 480 9.40 4.30 49.06
C ARG A 480 9.84 5.60 49.73
N PRO A 481 9.67 6.73 49.04
CA PRO A 481 9.10 7.92 49.67
C PRO A 481 7.77 8.29 49.04
N ALA A 482 6.85 8.70 49.91
CA ALA A 482 5.69 9.50 49.61
C ALA A 482 6.08 10.98 49.78
N ASP A 483 5.57 11.85 48.91
CA ASP A 483 5.22 13.26 49.13
C ASP A 483 4.46 13.70 47.86
N ALA A 484 3.18 14.12 47.88
CA ALA A 484 2.52 15.25 48.56
C ALA A 484 2.63 16.58 47.77
N GLY A 485 1.45 17.18 47.51
CA GLY A 485 1.23 18.50 46.89
C GLY A 485 1.02 18.42 45.37
N GLY A 486 -0.11 18.80 44.77
CA GLY A 486 -1.09 19.81 45.13
C GLY A 486 -1.15 20.79 43.95
N ASP A 487 -2.22 20.78 43.16
CA ASP A 487 -2.96 22.00 42.82
C ASP A 487 -4.07 21.76 41.79
N ALA A 488 -5.24 22.24 42.19
CA ALA A 488 -6.46 22.26 41.43
C ALA A 488 -6.40 23.33 40.33
N ARG A 489 -6.85 23.00 39.13
CA ARG A 489 -7.42 24.01 38.23
C ARG A 489 -8.60 23.45 37.44
N ALA A 490 -9.79 23.78 37.94
CA ALA A 490 -11.05 23.59 37.25
C ALA A 490 -11.07 24.40 35.94
N LYS A 491 -11.34 23.72 34.83
CA LYS A 491 -11.93 24.34 33.63
C LYS A 491 -13.23 23.61 33.32
N LYS A 492 -14.34 24.28 33.64
CA LYS A 492 -15.68 23.98 33.13
C LYS A 492 -15.66 24.09 31.61
N SER A 493 -15.84 22.98 30.90
CA SER A 493 -16.32 23.00 29.52
C SER A 493 -17.73 22.41 29.48
N ARG A 494 -18.61 23.24 28.95
CA ARG A 494 -20.06 23.19 28.96
C ARG A 494 -20.55 22.11 27.98
N THR A 495 -21.28 21.14 28.50
CA THR A 495 -22.07 20.15 27.75
C THR A 495 -23.24 20.86 27.04
N GLY A 496 -23.24 20.84 25.72
CA GLY A 496 -24.38 21.19 24.88
C GLY A 496 -24.88 19.94 24.17
N SER A 497 -25.94 19.33 24.70
CA SER A 497 -26.69 18.27 24.04
C SER A 497 -27.43 18.85 22.84
N SER A 498 -27.16 18.34 21.64
CA SER A 498 -28.03 18.50 20.48
C SER A 498 -28.48 17.11 20.02
N LYS A 499 -29.76 16.82 20.29
CA LYS A 499 -30.49 15.68 19.72
C LYS A 499 -30.66 15.98 18.22
N ARG A 500 -30.10 15.14 17.36
CA ARG A 500 -30.42 15.11 15.93
C ARG A 500 -31.15 13.80 15.66
N GLY A 501 -32.39 13.92 15.18
CA GLY A 501 -33.26 12.81 14.85
C GLY A 501 -32.67 11.96 13.74
N GLU A 502 -32.75 10.65 13.93
CA GLU A 502 -32.53 9.64 12.90
C GLU A 502 -33.72 9.69 11.95
N SER A 503 -33.48 10.09 10.71
CA SER A 503 -34.38 9.86 9.59
C SER A 503 -33.97 8.53 8.97
N GLU A 504 -34.81 7.52 9.14
CA GLU A 504 -34.73 6.26 8.38
C GLU A 504 -34.89 6.58 6.89
N SER A 505 -33.79 6.46 6.14
CA SER A 505 -33.81 6.50 4.69
C SER A 505 -34.08 5.09 4.19
N GLU A 506 -35.29 4.91 3.67
CA GLU A 506 -35.75 3.73 2.93
C GLU A 506 -34.90 3.57 1.66
N PHE A 507 -34.12 2.49 1.59
CA PHE A 507 -33.25 2.16 0.46
C PHE A 507 -34.09 1.43 -0.59
N THR A 508 -34.36 2.07 -1.72
CA THR A 508 -34.97 1.41 -2.89
C THR A 508 -33.90 0.62 -3.64
N MET A 509 -34.06 -0.71 -3.69
CA MET A 509 -33.22 -1.60 -4.49
C MET A 509 -33.49 -1.41 -5.98
N THR A 510 -32.42 -1.29 -6.77
CA THR A 510 -32.46 -1.41 -8.23
C THR A 510 -32.29 -2.88 -8.64
N GLU A 511 -32.90 -3.30 -9.75
CA GLU A 511 -32.94 -4.69 -10.25
C GLU A 511 -31.59 -5.27 -10.71
N ASN A 512 -30.51 -4.48 -10.68
CA ASN A 512 -29.16 -4.97 -10.96
C ASN A 512 -28.48 -5.24 -9.62
N GLY A 513 -28.63 -6.46 -9.12
CA GLY A 513 -27.96 -6.94 -7.91
C GLY A 513 -26.48 -6.58 -7.92
N ALA A 514 -25.93 -6.24 -6.75
CA ALA A 514 -24.51 -5.94 -6.61
C ALA A 514 -23.71 -7.09 -7.23
N VAL A 515 -23.05 -6.81 -8.36
CA VAL A 515 -22.02 -7.70 -8.91
C VAL A 515 -20.98 -7.77 -7.82
N GLU A 516 -20.98 -8.88 -7.08
CA GLU A 516 -19.94 -9.19 -6.13
C GLU A 516 -18.62 -8.98 -6.86
N VAL A 517 -17.65 -8.29 -6.24
CA VAL A 517 -16.27 -8.34 -6.74
C VAL A 517 -16.03 -9.81 -6.97
N ILE A 518 -15.74 -10.13 -8.23
CA ILE A 518 -15.26 -11.43 -8.68
C ILE A 518 -14.50 -12.02 -7.53
N ASP A 519 -14.93 -13.18 -7.07
CA ASP A 519 -14.18 -13.91 -6.07
C ASP A 519 -12.75 -13.92 -6.60
N LEU A 520 -11.84 -13.13 -6.01
CA LEU A 520 -10.41 -13.20 -6.33
C LEU A 520 -9.84 -14.49 -5.72
N THR A 521 -10.64 -15.55 -5.81
CA THR A 521 -10.62 -16.77 -5.03
C THR A 521 -11.04 -17.96 -5.87
#